data_AF-U2AEM8-F1
#
_entry.id   AF-U2AEM8-F1
#
_cell.length_a   1.000
_cell.length_b   1.000
_cell.length_c   1.000
_cell.angle_alpha   90.00
_cell.angle_beta   90.00
_cell.angle_gamma   90.00
#
_symmetry.space_group_name_H-M   'P 1'
#
loop_
_entity.id
_entity.type
_entity.pdbx_description
1 polymer ?
#
loop_
_entity_poly.entity_id
_entity_poly.type
_entity_poly.pdbx_seq_one_letter_code
_entity_poly.pdbx_strand_id
1 'polypeptide(L)'
;MLLKIETINKYIFYLLFVIFFILPEVLQKIFRIGLGVFFVYYAYVLMYNHKISFSSIIKIHLLIIGLLLVILNGSYQSSVINVMLCTFGVFIIKEDTNIENYKDKRLFNILYYLSIVSMTTQLLILRTEDGRPNLSYEINLSGAYLFLFFLLSILTKKKIGVIFVFLASFLLLSRLLIFAITLYYILNFTRKFLPNFIFKINFKYIYGLIIIFFFIFNFWFLSNIKIESSYKTDSSRITELNDGSNMLRFMINSKVIVGLFIEKDENLKFGYGQISKGKSIKYSNKYGLMPHNEFLMAIAEYGYIFTCLCFLFIISIYNNFFDKKNIIIIAPLLLYTFILWVRFLIVPSFEMIFILYLLKFNSIRNEKNSIFGS
;
A
#
# COMPACT_ATOMS: atom_id res chain seq x y z
N MET A 1 -0.94 -35.22 -3.88
CA MET A 1 0.34 -34.63 -4.35
C MET A 1 0.37 -33.16 -3.93
N LEU A 2 0.95 -32.84 -2.78
CA LEU A 2 1.05 -31.45 -2.30
C LEU A 2 2.14 -30.71 -3.10
N LEU A 3 1.75 -29.73 -3.90
CA LEU A 3 2.68 -28.80 -4.56
C LEU A 3 3.67 -28.24 -3.52
N LYS A 4 4.96 -28.17 -3.88
CA LYS A 4 5.97 -27.53 -3.02
C LYS A 4 5.56 -26.07 -2.76
N ILE A 5 5.75 -25.61 -1.52
CA ILE A 5 5.43 -24.24 -1.05
C ILE A 5 5.97 -23.16 -1.98
N GLU A 6 7.21 -23.36 -2.43
CA GLU A 6 7.91 -22.47 -3.36
C GLU A 6 7.14 -22.31 -4.68
N THR A 7 6.60 -23.41 -5.20
CA THR A 7 5.82 -23.43 -6.44
C THR A 7 4.52 -22.64 -6.26
N ILE A 8 3.87 -22.76 -5.10
CA ILE A 8 2.64 -22.01 -4.79
C ILE A 8 2.93 -20.51 -4.71
N ASN A 9 3.97 -20.12 -3.97
CA ASN A 9 4.30 -18.71 -3.79
C ASN A 9 4.80 -18.05 -5.09
N LYS A 10 5.44 -18.82 -5.98
CA LYS A 10 5.73 -18.40 -7.37
C LYS A 10 4.47 -18.01 -8.11
N TYR A 11 3.43 -18.83 -8.07
CA TYR A 11 2.17 -18.56 -8.77
C TYR A 11 1.37 -17.43 -8.12
N ILE A 12 1.40 -17.29 -6.79
CA ILE A 12 0.84 -16.11 -6.10
C ILE A 12 1.49 -14.84 -6.64
N PHE A 13 2.83 -14.80 -6.72
CA PHE A 13 3.55 -13.64 -7.24
C PHE A 13 3.13 -13.30 -8.68
N TYR A 14 3.06 -14.30 -9.57
CA TYR A 14 2.60 -14.07 -10.94
C TYR A 14 1.12 -13.67 -11.03
N LEU A 15 0.26 -14.19 -10.17
CA LEU A 15 -1.14 -13.81 -10.15
C LEU A 15 -1.31 -12.34 -9.69
N LEU A 16 -0.58 -11.91 -8.66
CA LEU A 16 -0.55 -10.49 -8.25
C LEU A 16 -0.03 -9.59 -9.37
N PHE A 17 0.98 -10.06 -10.11
CA PHE A 17 1.50 -9.37 -11.28
C PHE A 17 0.42 -9.16 -12.35
N VAL A 18 -0.36 -10.20 -12.67
CA VAL A 18 -1.48 -10.12 -13.61
C VAL A 18 -2.57 -9.19 -13.10
N ILE A 19 -2.95 -9.33 -11.82
CA ILE A 19 -4.01 -8.52 -11.19
C ILE A 19 -3.66 -7.03 -11.25
N PHE A 20 -2.46 -6.63 -10.84
CA PHE A 20 -2.15 -5.20 -10.70
C PHE A 20 -1.74 -4.51 -12.00
N PHE A 21 -1.17 -5.26 -12.95
CA PHE A 21 -0.50 -4.63 -14.07
C PHE A 21 -1.09 -5.00 -15.44
N ILE A 22 -1.97 -6.00 -15.51
CA ILE A 22 -2.53 -6.48 -16.77
C ILE A 22 -4.05 -6.30 -16.81
N LEU A 23 -4.75 -6.64 -15.73
CA LEU A 23 -6.21 -6.56 -15.72
C LEU A 23 -6.71 -5.14 -15.42
N PRO A 24 -7.83 -4.69 -16.01
CA PRO A 24 -8.52 -3.49 -15.56
C PRO A 24 -9.24 -3.70 -14.21
N GLU A 25 -9.51 -2.63 -13.45
CA GLU A 25 -10.04 -2.67 -12.08
C GLU A 25 -11.31 -3.55 -11.95
N VAL A 26 -12.22 -3.43 -12.92
CA VAL A 26 -13.48 -4.19 -12.96
C VAL A 26 -13.24 -5.70 -12.91
N LEU A 27 -12.24 -6.20 -13.64
CA LEU A 27 -11.93 -7.62 -13.70
C LEU A 27 -11.13 -8.08 -12.47
N GLN A 28 -10.32 -7.21 -11.88
CA GLN A 28 -9.47 -7.57 -10.74
C GLN A 28 -10.24 -8.05 -9.53
N LYS A 29 -11.45 -7.54 -9.30
CA LYS A 29 -12.25 -7.90 -8.11
C LYS A 29 -12.45 -9.42 -8.02
N ILE A 30 -12.73 -10.08 -9.15
CA ILE A 30 -12.95 -11.53 -9.22
C ILE A 30 -11.66 -12.27 -8.86
N PHE A 31 -10.54 -11.90 -9.47
CA PHE A 31 -9.25 -12.54 -9.22
C PHE A 31 -8.73 -12.28 -7.80
N ARG A 32 -8.97 -11.10 -7.23
CA ARG A 32 -8.64 -10.78 -5.83
C ARG A 32 -9.43 -11.67 -4.86
N ILE A 33 -10.74 -11.85 -5.08
CA ILE A 33 -11.55 -12.76 -4.26
C ILE A 33 -11.01 -14.20 -4.36
N GLY A 34 -10.77 -14.68 -5.59
CA GLY A 34 -10.21 -16.02 -5.82
C GLY A 34 -8.85 -16.23 -5.14
N LEU A 35 -7.92 -15.29 -5.30
CA LEU A 35 -6.61 -15.32 -4.64
C LEU A 35 -6.75 -15.26 -3.11
N GLY A 36 -7.70 -14.48 -2.61
CA GLY A 36 -7.99 -14.39 -1.20
C GLY A 36 -8.47 -15.71 -0.61
N VAL A 37 -9.45 -16.36 -1.24
CA VAL A 37 -9.93 -17.70 -0.84
C VAL A 37 -8.78 -18.72 -0.91
N PHE A 38 -7.92 -18.61 -1.92
CA PHE A 38 -6.73 -19.43 -2.02
C PHE A 38 -5.77 -19.22 -0.83
N PHE A 39 -5.57 -17.99 -0.35
CA PHE A 39 -4.75 -17.74 0.85
C PHE A 39 -5.33 -18.40 2.10
N VAL A 40 -6.66 -18.42 2.27
CA VAL A 40 -7.31 -19.10 3.39
C VAL A 40 -7.03 -20.60 3.33
N TYR A 41 -7.28 -21.23 2.17
CA TYR A 41 -6.99 -22.64 1.96
C TYR A 41 -5.51 -22.95 2.20
N TYR A 42 -4.62 -22.10 1.69
CA TYR A 42 -3.19 -22.31 1.81
C TYR A 42 -2.69 -22.14 3.25
N ALA A 43 -3.20 -21.15 3.99
CA ALA A 43 -2.94 -21.01 5.42
C ALA A 43 -3.38 -22.26 6.19
N TYR A 44 -4.57 -22.79 5.89
CA TYR A 44 -5.07 -24.01 6.52
C TYR A 44 -4.14 -25.21 6.24
N VAL A 45 -3.70 -25.40 5.00
CA VAL A 45 -2.76 -26.46 4.63
C VAL A 45 -1.43 -26.31 5.38
N LEU A 46 -0.92 -25.09 5.52
CA LEU A 46 0.32 -24.84 6.24
C LEU A 46 0.19 -25.06 7.75
N MET A 47 -0.95 -24.68 8.33
CA MET A 47 -1.29 -24.95 9.73
C MET A 47 -1.38 -26.45 10.01
N TYR A 48 -2.10 -27.20 9.17
CA TYR A 48 -2.25 -28.66 9.28
C TYR A 48 -0.90 -29.38 9.20
N ASN A 49 0.00 -28.91 8.34
CA ASN A 49 1.34 -29.48 8.20
C ASN A 49 2.37 -28.93 9.21
N HIS A 50 1.95 -28.17 10.23
CA HIS A 50 2.83 -27.53 11.22
C HIS A 50 3.97 -26.68 10.63
N LYS A 51 3.73 -26.05 9.48
CA LYS A 51 4.71 -25.19 8.78
C LYS A 51 4.58 -23.70 9.11
N ILE A 52 3.63 -23.34 9.98
CA ILE A 52 3.47 -21.99 10.52
C ILE A 52 3.72 -22.03 12.02
N SER A 53 4.45 -21.06 12.53
CA SER A 53 4.69 -20.93 13.96
C SER A 53 3.40 -20.68 14.74
N PHE A 54 3.30 -21.25 15.95
CA PHE A 54 2.14 -21.06 16.83
C PHE A 54 1.83 -19.57 17.11
N SER A 55 2.87 -18.73 17.23
CA SER A 55 2.70 -17.28 17.38
C SER A 55 1.98 -16.63 16.18
N SER A 56 2.31 -17.04 14.96
CA SER A 56 1.64 -16.55 13.74
C SER A 56 0.18 -17.01 13.70
N ILE A 57 -0.12 -18.24 14.15
CA ILE A 57 -1.51 -18.74 14.26
C ILE A 57 -2.33 -17.89 15.23
N ILE A 58 -1.80 -17.59 16.42
CA ILE A 58 -2.50 -16.73 17.40
C ILE A 58 -2.81 -15.36 16.80
N LYS A 59 -1.84 -14.73 16.11
CA LYS A 59 -2.03 -13.41 15.50
C LYS A 59 -3.13 -13.42 14.44
N ILE A 60 -3.18 -14.46 13.62
CA ILE A 60 -4.25 -14.65 12.62
C ILE A 60 -5.61 -14.74 13.32
N HIS A 61 -5.74 -15.54 14.38
CA HIS A 61 -7.01 -15.66 15.12
C HIS A 61 -7.42 -14.35 15.79
N LEU A 62 -6.48 -13.62 16.40
CA LEU A 62 -6.76 -12.31 16.99
C LEU A 62 -7.23 -11.29 15.94
N LEU A 63 -6.66 -11.32 14.72
CA LEU A 63 -7.14 -10.49 13.61
C LEU A 63 -8.56 -10.88 13.18
N ILE A 64 -8.84 -12.18 13.08
CA ILE A 64 -10.19 -12.67 12.74
C ILE A 64 -11.19 -12.23 13.81
N ILE A 65 -10.86 -12.36 15.09
CA ILE A 65 -11.73 -11.94 16.20
C ILE A 65 -11.96 -10.42 16.14
N GLY A 66 -10.89 -9.62 15.99
CA GLY A 66 -11.00 -8.17 15.86
C GLY A 66 -11.89 -7.77 14.68
N LEU A 67 -11.77 -8.49 13.57
CA LEU A 67 -12.58 -8.28 12.37
C LEU A 67 -14.05 -8.66 12.58
N LEU A 68 -14.33 -9.77 13.27
CA LEU A 68 -15.69 -10.18 13.64
C LEU A 68 -16.36 -9.14 14.54
N LEU A 69 -15.63 -8.54 15.48
CA LEU A 69 -16.16 -7.46 16.32
C LEU A 69 -16.54 -6.22 15.50
N VAL A 70 -15.74 -5.87 14.48
CA VAL A 70 -16.08 -4.78 13.54
C VAL A 70 -17.35 -5.13 12.75
N ILE A 71 -17.48 -6.37 12.28
CA ILE A 71 -18.66 -6.87 11.55
C ILE A 71 -19.93 -6.79 12.42
N LEU A 72 -19.86 -7.31 13.65
CA LEU A 72 -21.00 -7.35 14.59
C LEU A 72 -21.51 -5.96 14.95
N ASN A 73 -20.66 -4.94 14.91
CA ASN A 73 -21.03 -3.54 15.12
C ASN A 73 -21.63 -2.85 13.88
N GLY A 74 -22.00 -3.61 12.85
CA GLY A 74 -22.71 -3.09 11.68
C GLY A 74 -21.81 -2.60 10.55
N SER A 75 -20.49 -2.80 10.65
CA SER A 75 -19.51 -2.40 9.62
C SER A 75 -19.24 -3.51 8.59
N TYR A 76 -20.15 -4.48 8.41
CA TYR A 76 -19.97 -5.64 7.52
C TYR A 76 -19.92 -5.28 6.04
N GLN A 77 -18.76 -5.41 5.38
CA GLN A 77 -18.59 -5.03 3.97
C GLN A 77 -17.48 -5.77 3.22
N SER A 78 -17.51 -5.67 1.88
CA SER A 78 -16.51 -6.27 0.98
C SER A 78 -15.05 -5.88 1.28
N SER A 79 -14.81 -4.69 1.82
CA SER A 79 -13.47 -4.24 2.20
C SER A 79 -12.94 -5.03 3.40
N VAL A 80 -13.80 -5.38 4.35
CA VAL A 80 -13.50 -6.23 5.51
C VAL A 80 -13.11 -7.64 5.07
N ILE A 81 -13.87 -8.23 4.14
CA ILE A 81 -13.54 -9.54 3.56
C ILE A 81 -12.15 -9.50 2.92
N ASN A 82 -11.84 -8.47 2.13
CA ASN A 82 -10.53 -8.33 1.51
C ASN A 82 -9.40 -8.26 2.57
N VAL A 83 -9.60 -7.54 3.67
CA VAL A 83 -8.60 -7.48 4.76
C VAL A 83 -8.39 -8.84 5.40
N MET A 84 -9.46 -9.59 5.67
CA MET A 84 -9.37 -10.95 6.20
C MET A 84 -8.60 -11.87 5.24
N LEU A 85 -8.96 -11.85 3.96
CA LEU A 85 -8.30 -12.67 2.95
C LEU A 85 -6.81 -12.31 2.77
N CYS A 86 -6.46 -11.03 2.82
CA CYS A 86 -5.08 -10.55 2.71
C CYS A 86 -4.25 -10.87 3.96
N THR A 87 -4.89 -10.91 5.14
CA THR A 87 -4.22 -11.23 6.41
C THR A 87 -3.47 -12.55 6.29
N PHE A 88 -4.15 -13.60 5.80
CA PHE A 88 -3.53 -14.90 5.57
C PHE A 88 -2.33 -14.81 4.62
N GLY A 89 -2.47 -14.12 3.49
CA GLY A 89 -1.40 -13.96 2.51
C GLY A 89 -0.15 -13.27 3.05
N VAL A 90 -0.32 -12.23 3.89
CA VAL A 90 0.79 -11.50 4.51
C VAL A 90 1.62 -12.41 5.44
N PHE A 91 0.97 -13.20 6.29
CA PHE A 91 1.67 -14.11 7.20
C PHE A 91 2.32 -15.30 6.47
N ILE A 92 1.67 -15.82 5.43
CA ILE A 92 2.22 -16.87 4.58
C ILE A 92 3.51 -16.41 3.90
N ILE A 93 3.49 -15.23 3.28
CA ILE A 93 4.66 -14.72 2.55
C ILE A 93 5.80 -14.45 3.49
N LYS A 94 5.55 -13.97 4.72
CA LYS A 94 6.61 -13.72 5.71
C LYS A 94 7.53 -14.92 5.88
N GLU A 95 6.98 -16.13 5.96
CA GLU A 95 7.70 -17.37 6.26
C GLU A 95 8.43 -17.98 5.05
N ASP A 96 8.25 -17.47 3.82
CA ASP A 96 8.94 -18.05 2.63
C ASP A 96 10.38 -17.54 2.46
N THR A 97 11.34 -18.45 2.42
CA THR A 97 12.78 -18.17 2.21
C THR A 97 13.24 -18.29 0.75
N ASN A 98 12.48 -18.91 -0.16
CA ASN A 98 12.97 -19.39 -1.47
C ASN A 98 12.45 -18.59 -2.68
N ILE A 99 12.52 -17.27 -2.56
CA ILE A 99 11.97 -16.33 -3.56
C ILE A 99 12.71 -16.29 -4.90
N GLU A 100 13.99 -16.65 -4.93
CA GLU A 100 14.76 -16.63 -6.17
C GLU A 100 14.26 -17.66 -7.20
N ASN A 101 13.66 -18.75 -6.74
CA ASN A 101 13.10 -19.81 -7.58
C ASN A 101 11.83 -19.38 -8.33
N TYR A 102 11.28 -18.21 -8.02
CA TYR A 102 10.07 -17.74 -8.70
C TYR A 102 10.32 -17.36 -10.15
N LYS A 103 11.55 -16.97 -10.51
CA LYS A 103 11.90 -16.43 -11.83
C LYS A 103 12.02 -17.54 -12.88
N ASP A 104 10.88 -18.04 -13.32
CA ASP A 104 10.77 -18.55 -14.67
C ASP A 104 10.97 -17.36 -15.63
N LYS A 105 12.20 -17.24 -16.15
CA LYS A 105 12.60 -16.11 -16.98
C LYS A 105 11.66 -15.92 -18.17
N ARG A 106 11.13 -17.00 -18.75
CA ARG A 106 10.25 -16.94 -19.92
C ARG A 106 8.89 -16.38 -19.52
N LEU A 107 8.23 -17.00 -18.54
CA LEU A 107 6.92 -16.55 -18.08
C LEU A 107 6.96 -15.11 -17.54
N PHE A 108 7.97 -14.79 -16.73
CA PHE A 108 8.17 -13.44 -16.20
C PHE A 108 8.32 -12.40 -17.33
N ASN A 109 9.14 -12.68 -18.34
CA ASN A 109 9.32 -11.76 -19.46
C ASN A 109 8.02 -11.54 -20.26
N ILE A 110 7.26 -12.61 -20.51
CA ILE A 110 5.96 -12.52 -21.20
C ILE A 110 5.02 -11.61 -20.41
N LEU A 111 4.83 -11.89 -19.13
CA LEU A 111 3.96 -11.09 -18.27
C LEU A 111 4.43 -9.64 -18.19
N TYR A 112 5.73 -9.40 -18.08
CA TYR A 112 6.32 -8.06 -18.02
C TYR A 112 6.00 -7.21 -19.25
N TYR A 113 6.20 -7.75 -20.46
CA TYR A 113 5.85 -7.01 -21.67
C TYR A 113 4.34 -6.86 -21.83
N LEU A 114 3.57 -7.88 -21.47
CA LEU A 114 2.10 -7.81 -21.48
C LEU A 114 1.57 -6.72 -20.54
N SER A 115 2.22 -6.49 -19.39
CA SER A 115 1.90 -5.37 -18.50
C SER A 115 2.13 -4.01 -19.14
N ILE A 116 3.25 -3.82 -19.83
CA ILE A 116 3.53 -2.56 -20.53
C ILE A 116 2.48 -2.32 -21.61
N VAL A 117 2.16 -3.34 -22.40
CA VAL A 117 1.12 -3.26 -23.44
C VAL A 117 -0.23 -2.92 -22.81
N SER A 118 -0.64 -3.66 -21.76
CA SER A 118 -1.92 -3.42 -21.10
C SER A 118 -2.02 -2.02 -20.48
N MET A 119 -1.01 -1.59 -19.71
CA MET A 119 -1.00 -0.25 -19.12
C MET A 119 -1.01 0.85 -20.19
N THR A 120 -0.31 0.65 -21.30
CA THR A 120 -0.33 1.59 -22.43
C THR A 120 -1.74 1.67 -23.02
N THR A 121 -2.37 0.53 -23.30
CA THR A 121 -3.76 0.48 -23.81
C THR A 121 -4.73 1.15 -22.84
N GLN A 122 -4.58 0.90 -21.54
CA GLN A 122 -5.40 1.57 -20.51
C GLN A 122 -5.20 3.09 -20.53
N LEU A 123 -3.96 3.59 -20.55
CA LEU A 123 -3.68 5.02 -20.62
C LEU A 123 -4.17 5.66 -21.93
N LEU A 124 -4.22 4.92 -23.04
CA LEU A 124 -4.72 5.44 -24.31
C LEU A 124 -6.24 5.55 -24.34
N ILE A 125 -6.96 4.60 -23.74
CA ILE A 125 -8.42 4.49 -23.80
C ILE A 125 -9.11 5.18 -22.63
N LEU A 126 -8.60 4.99 -21.41
CA LEU A 126 -9.29 5.39 -20.20
C LEU A 126 -8.99 6.84 -19.83
N ARG A 127 -10.04 7.54 -19.43
CA ARG A 127 -10.00 8.93 -19.01
C ARG A 127 -10.71 9.09 -17.67
N THR A 128 -10.21 9.98 -16.84
CA THR A 128 -10.96 10.48 -15.68
C THR A 128 -12.08 11.42 -16.10
N GLU A 129 -12.95 11.76 -15.15
CA GLU A 129 -14.05 12.71 -15.36
C GLU A 129 -13.57 14.07 -15.88
N ASP A 130 -12.37 14.49 -15.50
CA ASP A 130 -11.72 15.72 -15.99
C ASP A 130 -10.85 15.51 -17.24
N GLY A 131 -11.01 14.37 -17.93
CA GLY A 131 -10.41 14.11 -19.24
C GLY A 131 -8.93 13.70 -19.22
N ARG A 132 -8.34 13.43 -18.05
CA ARG A 132 -6.93 13.03 -17.95
C ARG A 132 -6.74 11.54 -18.22
N PRO A 133 -5.64 11.12 -18.87
CA PRO A 133 -5.28 9.70 -18.96
C PRO A 133 -5.17 9.08 -17.57
N ASN A 134 -5.77 7.92 -17.37
CA ASN A 134 -5.59 7.12 -16.16
C ASN A 134 -5.39 5.64 -16.50
N LEU A 135 -4.83 4.89 -15.55
CA LEU A 135 -5.09 3.46 -15.55
C LEU A 135 -6.57 3.26 -15.17
N SER A 136 -7.06 2.03 -15.21
CA SER A 136 -8.45 1.71 -14.84
C SER A 136 -8.87 2.05 -13.39
N TYR A 137 -8.05 2.80 -12.66
CA TYR A 137 -8.24 3.23 -11.29
C TYR A 137 -8.36 4.75 -11.19
N GLU A 138 -8.69 5.22 -9.97
CA GLU A 138 -8.47 6.61 -9.57
C GLU A 138 -6.99 7.03 -9.82
N ILE A 139 -6.73 8.30 -10.13
CA ILE A 139 -5.39 8.81 -10.51
C ILE A 139 -4.34 8.52 -9.44
N ASN A 140 -4.71 8.67 -8.17
CA ASN A 140 -3.84 8.43 -7.03
C ASN A 140 -3.40 6.96 -6.94
N LEU A 141 -4.35 6.04 -7.13
CA LEU A 141 -4.08 4.60 -7.15
C LEU A 141 -3.33 4.18 -8.43
N SER A 142 -3.65 4.79 -9.57
CA SER A 142 -2.94 4.61 -10.84
C SER A 142 -1.45 4.96 -10.69
N GLY A 143 -1.17 6.12 -10.08
CA GLY A 143 0.20 6.53 -9.76
C GLY A 143 0.90 5.55 -8.83
N ALA A 144 0.20 5.04 -7.81
CA ALA A 144 0.76 4.07 -6.87
C ALA A 144 1.13 2.73 -7.55
N TYR A 145 0.32 2.24 -8.49
CA TYR A 145 0.64 1.01 -9.23
C TYR A 145 1.74 1.18 -10.26
N LEU A 146 1.82 2.34 -10.92
CA LEU A 146 3.01 2.68 -11.72
C LEU A 146 4.27 2.73 -10.85
N PHE A 147 4.18 3.25 -9.63
CA PHE A 147 5.31 3.23 -8.71
C PHE A 147 5.74 1.81 -8.32
N LEU A 148 4.79 0.91 -8.01
CA LEU A 148 5.09 -0.50 -7.76
C LEU A 148 5.73 -1.18 -8.99
N PHE A 149 5.25 -0.87 -10.19
CA PHE A 149 5.83 -1.38 -11.45
C PHE A 149 7.24 -0.82 -11.73
N PHE A 150 7.49 0.44 -11.37
CA PHE A 150 8.82 1.05 -11.41
C PHE A 150 9.79 0.33 -10.47
N LEU A 151 9.42 0.11 -9.21
CA LEU A 151 10.24 -0.62 -8.24
C LEU A 151 10.58 -2.02 -8.76
N LEU A 152 9.58 -2.75 -9.25
CA LEU A 152 9.76 -4.06 -9.87
C LEU A 152 10.73 -4.01 -11.06
N SER A 153 10.60 -3.02 -11.94
CA SER A 153 11.48 -2.84 -13.10
C SER A 153 12.93 -2.56 -12.69
N ILE A 154 13.17 -1.75 -11.66
CA ILE A 154 14.52 -1.52 -11.13
C ILE A 154 15.11 -2.78 -10.48
N LEU A 155 14.32 -3.48 -9.65
CA LEU A 155 14.77 -4.70 -8.99
C LEU A 155 15.12 -5.79 -10.00
N THR A 156 14.42 -5.83 -11.13
CA THR A 156 14.65 -6.79 -12.23
C THR A 156 15.56 -6.27 -13.35
N LYS A 157 16.14 -5.06 -13.21
CA LYS A 157 17.06 -4.41 -14.17
C LYS A 157 16.47 -4.21 -15.57
N LYS A 158 15.15 -4.03 -15.69
CA LYS A 158 14.47 -3.80 -16.97
C LYS A 158 14.33 -2.30 -17.22
N LYS A 159 15.21 -1.75 -18.07
CA LYS A 159 15.22 -0.31 -18.42
C LYS A 159 13.93 0.14 -19.11
N ILE A 160 13.34 -0.71 -19.94
CA ILE A 160 12.14 -0.39 -20.73
C ILE A 160 10.98 0.05 -19.83
N GLY A 161 10.68 -0.69 -18.75
CA GLY A 161 9.60 -0.30 -17.84
C GLY A 161 9.92 0.94 -17.02
N VAL A 162 11.19 1.20 -16.71
CA VAL A 162 11.58 2.46 -16.06
C VAL A 162 11.27 3.64 -16.97
N ILE A 163 11.67 3.57 -18.25
CA ILE A 163 11.38 4.61 -19.26
C ILE A 163 9.87 4.75 -19.43
N PHE A 164 9.15 3.64 -19.54
CA PHE A 164 7.68 3.65 -19.63
C PHE A 164 7.03 4.39 -18.46
N VAL A 165 7.43 4.10 -17.22
CA VAL A 165 6.84 4.77 -16.05
C VAL A 165 7.16 6.26 -16.04
N PHE A 166 8.35 6.68 -16.48
CA PHE A 166 8.66 8.11 -16.65
C PHE A 166 7.74 8.78 -17.67
N LEU A 167 7.53 8.17 -18.84
CA LEU A 167 6.60 8.71 -19.84
C LEU A 167 5.15 8.74 -19.31
N ALA A 168 4.72 7.66 -18.66
CA ALA A 168 3.38 7.56 -18.07
C ALA A 168 3.16 8.56 -16.93
N SER A 169 4.20 8.91 -16.15
CA SER A 169 4.08 9.88 -15.06
C SER A 169 3.82 11.30 -15.57
N PHE A 170 4.40 11.67 -16.72
CA PHE A 170 4.09 12.93 -17.40
C PHE A 170 2.67 12.95 -17.95
N LEU A 171 2.17 11.83 -18.49
CA LEU A 171 0.79 11.72 -18.99
C LEU A 171 -0.27 11.82 -17.87
N LEU A 172 -0.02 11.16 -16.73
CA LEU A 172 -0.91 11.20 -15.57
C LEU A 172 -0.85 12.52 -14.78
N LEU A 173 0.22 13.31 -14.97
CA LEU A 173 0.52 14.52 -14.19
C LEU A 173 0.52 14.28 -12.66
N SER A 174 0.92 13.07 -12.23
CA SER A 174 0.91 12.69 -10.82
C SER A 174 2.18 13.16 -10.10
N ARG A 175 2.08 14.29 -9.39
CA ARG A 175 3.20 14.86 -8.61
C ARG A 175 3.77 13.89 -7.58
N LEU A 176 2.91 13.11 -6.94
CA LEU A 176 3.33 12.17 -5.91
C LEU A 176 4.15 11.01 -6.47
N LEU A 177 3.79 10.51 -7.67
CA LEU A 177 4.60 9.50 -8.37
C LEU A 177 6.00 10.05 -8.66
N ILE A 178 6.08 11.29 -9.16
CA ILE A 178 7.35 11.95 -9.43
C ILE A 178 8.16 12.13 -8.14
N PHE A 179 7.53 12.56 -7.05
CA PHE A 179 8.18 12.69 -5.75
C PHE A 179 8.67 11.34 -5.20
N ALA A 180 7.88 10.28 -5.32
CA ALA A 180 8.28 8.94 -4.87
C ALA A 180 9.46 8.38 -5.67
N ILE A 181 9.47 8.57 -7.00
CA ILE A 181 10.61 8.21 -7.86
C ILE A 181 11.85 9.04 -7.51
N THR A 182 11.69 10.34 -7.32
CA THR A 182 12.79 11.23 -6.96
C THR A 182 13.38 10.85 -5.60
N LEU A 183 12.52 10.60 -4.61
CA LEU A 183 12.93 10.15 -3.28
C LEU A 183 13.65 8.80 -3.33
N TYR A 184 13.19 7.87 -4.18
CA TYR A 184 13.89 6.61 -4.43
C TYR A 184 15.33 6.86 -4.89
N TYR A 185 15.54 7.72 -5.89
CA TYR A 185 16.88 7.99 -6.41
C TYR A 185 17.77 8.74 -5.41
N ILE A 186 17.22 9.73 -4.70
CA ILE A 186 17.92 10.44 -3.61
C ILE A 186 18.40 9.43 -2.58
N LEU A 187 17.52 8.57 -2.07
CA LEU A 187 17.89 7.57 -1.07
C LEU A 187 18.86 6.53 -1.62
N ASN A 188 18.73 6.12 -2.89
CA ASN A 188 19.67 5.19 -3.50
C ASN A 188 21.10 5.77 -3.54
N PHE A 189 21.23 7.08 -3.74
CA PHE A 189 22.49 7.80 -3.69
C PHE A 189 22.98 8.02 -2.24
N THR A 190 22.12 8.54 -1.37
CA THR A 190 22.50 8.95 -0.01
C THR A 190 22.58 7.81 0.99
N ARG A 191 21.97 6.65 0.70
CA ARG A 191 21.93 5.53 1.67
C ARG A 191 23.31 5.12 2.16
N LYS A 192 24.36 5.24 1.35
CA LYS A 192 25.73 4.87 1.77
C LYS A 192 26.17 5.67 3.00
N PHE A 193 25.80 6.95 3.04
CA PHE A 193 26.11 7.90 4.12
C PHE A 193 25.19 7.76 5.34
N LEU A 194 24.08 7.01 5.25
CA LEU A 194 23.22 6.80 6.41
C LEU A 194 23.94 5.95 7.47
N PRO A 195 24.07 6.45 8.71
CA PRO A 195 24.75 5.72 9.76
C PRO A 195 23.95 4.48 10.19
N ASN A 196 24.65 3.38 10.47
CA ASN A 196 24.03 2.09 10.76
C ASN A 196 23.15 2.11 12.02
N PHE A 197 23.38 3.03 12.97
CA PHE A 197 22.59 3.12 14.19
C PHE A 197 21.13 3.50 13.92
N ILE A 198 20.81 4.20 12.83
CA ILE A 198 19.43 4.55 12.46
C ILE A 198 18.59 3.28 12.27
N PHE A 199 19.20 2.24 11.69
CA PHE A 199 18.54 0.97 11.42
C PHE A 199 18.51 0.03 12.64
N LYS A 200 19.07 0.45 13.78
CA LYS A 200 18.82 -0.21 15.08
C LYS A 200 17.50 0.22 15.70
N ILE A 201 16.94 1.36 15.27
CA ILE A 201 15.65 1.85 15.74
C ILE A 201 14.56 0.99 15.09
N ASN A 202 13.69 0.42 15.94
CA ASN A 202 12.58 -0.38 15.45
C ASN A 202 11.64 0.47 14.59
N PHE A 203 11.23 -0.07 13.44
CA PHE A 203 10.36 0.60 12.48
C PHE A 203 9.07 1.13 13.11
N LYS A 204 8.56 0.48 14.17
CA LYS A 204 7.37 0.94 14.90
C LYS A 204 7.52 2.35 15.48
N TYR A 205 8.71 2.71 15.96
CA TYR A 205 8.96 4.03 16.54
C TYR A 205 9.07 5.09 15.45
N ILE A 206 9.74 4.76 14.35
CA ILE A 206 9.86 5.66 13.19
C ILE A 206 8.47 5.93 12.61
N TYR A 207 7.68 4.89 12.38
CA TYR A 207 6.34 5.02 11.86
C TYR A 207 5.44 5.83 12.80
N GLY A 208 5.47 5.54 14.12
CA GLY A 208 4.73 6.28 15.13
C GLY A 208 5.10 7.77 15.15
N LEU A 209 6.39 8.10 15.07
CA LEU A 209 6.85 9.49 14.97
C LEU A 209 6.33 10.17 13.70
N ILE A 210 6.30 9.48 12.56
CA ILE A 210 5.76 10.05 11.33
C ILE A 210 4.25 10.28 11.44
N ILE A 211 3.48 9.40 12.10
CA ILE A 211 2.05 9.66 12.37
C ILE A 211 1.89 10.92 13.23
N ILE A 212 2.66 11.05 14.31
CA ILE A 212 2.58 12.21 15.22
C ILE A 212 2.92 13.48 14.44
N PHE A 213 4.03 13.47 13.68
CA PHE A 213 4.42 14.58 12.84
C PHE A 213 3.34 14.92 11.81
N PHE A 214 2.73 13.91 11.20
CA PHE A 214 1.62 14.09 10.27
C PHE A 214 0.45 14.79 10.96
N PHE A 215 0.02 14.36 12.15
CA PHE A 215 -1.07 15.01 12.88
C PHE A 215 -0.77 16.48 13.16
N ILE A 216 0.42 16.78 13.67
CA ILE A 216 0.87 18.16 13.93
C ILE A 216 0.87 18.96 12.63
N PHE A 217 1.39 18.38 11.55
CA PHE A 217 1.48 19.02 10.25
C PHE A 217 0.11 19.36 9.65
N ASN A 218 -0.92 18.50 9.83
CA ASN A 218 -2.28 18.80 9.35
C ASN A 218 -2.81 20.10 10.00
N PHE A 219 -2.67 20.24 11.33
CA PHE A 219 -3.10 21.46 12.02
C PHE A 219 -2.23 22.67 11.69
N TRP A 220 -0.91 22.50 11.62
CA TRP A 220 0.00 23.56 11.22
C TRP A 220 -0.32 24.09 9.82
N PHE A 221 -0.58 23.20 8.86
CA PHE A 221 -0.96 23.55 7.49
C PHE A 221 -2.22 24.42 7.50
N LEU A 222 -3.29 23.98 8.16
CA LEU A 222 -4.57 24.71 8.20
C LEU A 222 -4.46 26.08 8.87
N SER A 223 -3.61 26.23 9.88
CA SER A 223 -3.44 27.50 10.59
C SER A 223 -2.60 28.54 9.83
N ASN A 224 -1.69 28.10 8.96
CA ASN A 224 -0.69 28.99 8.34
C ASN A 224 -0.92 29.23 6.85
N ILE A 225 -1.73 28.41 6.18
CA ILE A 225 -1.84 28.42 4.73
C ILE A 225 -3.20 28.98 4.32
N LYS A 226 -3.18 30.22 3.82
CA LYS A 226 -4.34 30.87 3.20
C LYS A 226 -4.35 30.52 1.71
N ILE A 227 -5.48 30.00 1.22
CA ILE A 227 -5.66 29.64 -0.20
C ILE A 227 -6.85 30.42 -0.75
N GLU A 228 -6.68 31.06 -1.91
CA GLU A 228 -7.79 31.60 -2.70
C GLU A 228 -8.56 30.44 -3.36
N SER A 229 -9.88 30.49 -3.28
CA SER A 229 -10.80 29.35 -3.36
C SER A 229 -10.95 28.63 -4.71
N SER A 230 -10.22 29.02 -5.76
CA SER A 230 -10.42 28.43 -7.09
C SER A 230 -9.49 27.24 -7.38
N TYR A 231 -10.08 26.06 -7.59
CA TYR A 231 -9.40 24.87 -8.11
C TYR A 231 -9.01 25.10 -9.58
N LYS A 232 -7.71 25.08 -9.91
CA LYS A 232 -7.20 25.30 -11.28
C LYS A 232 -6.76 23.97 -11.94
N THR A 233 -7.12 23.78 -13.20
CA THR A 233 -6.88 22.56 -13.99
C THR A 233 -5.65 22.62 -14.92
N ASP A 234 -4.99 23.78 -15.03
CA ASP A 234 -3.98 24.03 -16.06
C ASP A 234 -2.54 23.69 -15.63
N SER A 235 -1.57 23.81 -16.55
CA SER A 235 -0.13 23.56 -16.34
C SER A 235 0.49 24.36 -15.18
N SER A 236 -0.15 25.47 -14.79
CA SER A 236 0.15 26.27 -13.60
C SER A 236 0.03 25.49 -12.29
N ARG A 237 -0.65 24.33 -12.28
CA ARG A 237 -0.64 23.40 -11.13
C ARG A 237 0.76 22.93 -10.79
N ILE A 238 1.63 22.70 -11.76
CA ILE A 238 2.97 22.14 -11.48
C ILE A 238 3.77 23.09 -10.57
N THR A 239 3.50 24.40 -10.68
CA THR A 239 4.17 25.46 -9.91
C THR A 239 3.46 25.84 -8.61
N GLU A 240 2.14 25.64 -8.50
CA GLU A 240 1.38 25.98 -7.28
C GLU A 240 1.29 24.77 -6.31
N LEU A 241 2.01 24.85 -5.18
CA LEU A 241 1.95 23.86 -4.08
C LEU A 241 0.65 23.94 -3.25
N ASN A 242 -0.03 25.09 -3.32
CA ASN A 242 -1.29 25.38 -2.65
C ASN A 242 -2.47 25.25 -3.62
N ASP A 243 -3.28 24.21 -3.44
CA ASP A 243 -4.48 23.96 -4.22
C ASP A 243 -5.62 23.65 -3.24
N GLY A 244 -6.84 24.09 -3.53
CA GLY A 244 -8.03 23.86 -2.69
C GLY A 244 -8.26 22.38 -2.38
N SER A 245 -7.81 21.48 -3.27
CA SER A 245 -7.84 20.04 -3.00
C SER A 245 -6.98 19.62 -1.82
N ASN A 246 -5.78 20.19 -1.64
CA ASN A 246 -4.92 19.87 -0.50
C ASN A 246 -5.52 20.41 0.81
N MET A 247 -6.06 21.63 0.80
CA MET A 247 -6.76 22.20 1.97
C MET A 247 -7.92 21.32 2.43
N LEU A 248 -8.75 20.85 1.48
CA LEU A 248 -9.86 19.95 1.78
C LEU A 248 -9.36 18.66 2.45
N ARG A 249 -8.27 18.07 1.95
CA ARG A 249 -7.67 16.84 2.51
C ARG A 249 -7.18 17.05 3.95
N PHE A 250 -6.42 18.12 4.20
CA PHE A 250 -5.93 18.45 5.54
C PHE A 250 -7.09 18.74 6.50
N MET A 251 -8.11 19.48 6.05
CA MET A 251 -9.31 19.77 6.85
C MET A 251 -10.05 18.50 7.27
N ILE A 252 -10.31 17.58 6.34
CA ILE A 252 -11.00 16.32 6.64
C ILE A 252 -10.19 15.48 7.64
N ASN A 253 -8.89 15.33 7.40
CA ASN A 253 -8.01 14.61 8.31
C ASN A 253 -8.05 15.22 9.71
N SER A 254 -7.93 16.55 9.83
CA SER A 254 -8.03 17.27 11.10
C SER A 254 -9.37 17.05 11.80
N LYS A 255 -10.50 17.04 11.08
CA LYS A 255 -11.81 16.74 11.68
C LYS A 255 -11.84 15.35 12.30
N VAL A 256 -11.30 14.33 11.63
CA VAL A 256 -11.21 12.97 12.20
C VAL A 256 -10.29 12.94 13.42
N ILE A 257 -9.16 13.66 13.39
CA ILE A 257 -8.25 13.76 14.54
C ILE A 257 -8.95 14.42 15.75
N VAL A 258 -9.69 15.50 15.53
CA VAL A 258 -10.53 16.15 16.57
C VAL A 258 -11.58 15.17 17.11
N GLY A 259 -12.24 14.43 16.21
CA GLY A 259 -13.19 13.36 16.55
C GLY A 259 -12.58 12.30 17.48
N LEU A 260 -11.32 11.92 17.25
CA LEU A 260 -10.62 10.91 18.06
C LEU A 260 -10.23 11.40 19.44
N PHE A 261 -9.57 12.57 19.52
CA PHE A 261 -8.88 12.98 20.74
C PHE A 261 -9.67 13.99 21.58
N ILE A 262 -10.54 14.78 20.96
CA ILE A 262 -11.27 15.88 21.62
C ILE A 262 -12.72 15.47 21.85
N GLU A 263 -13.45 15.17 20.76
CA GLU A 263 -14.87 14.82 20.84
C GLU A 263 -15.11 13.40 21.37
N LYS A 264 -14.09 12.53 21.32
CA LYS A 264 -14.14 11.13 21.72
C LYS A 264 -15.32 10.40 21.09
N ASP A 265 -15.43 10.51 19.77
CA ASP A 265 -16.50 9.88 19.01
C ASP A 265 -16.48 8.35 19.15
N GLU A 266 -17.45 7.81 19.88
CA GLU A 266 -17.59 6.38 20.14
C GLU A 266 -17.69 5.54 18.86
N ASN A 267 -18.24 6.09 17.76
CA ASN A 267 -18.30 5.34 16.50
C ASN A 267 -16.89 5.09 15.91
N LEU A 268 -15.89 5.92 16.22
CA LEU A 268 -14.51 5.70 15.79
C LEU A 268 -13.82 4.54 16.54
N LYS A 269 -14.43 4.02 17.61
CA LYS A 269 -13.92 2.85 18.34
C LYS A 269 -14.00 1.57 17.51
N PHE A 270 -15.13 1.36 16.85
CA PHE A 270 -15.42 0.19 16.04
C PHE A 270 -15.62 0.51 14.54
N GLY A 271 -15.51 1.78 14.18
CA GLY A 271 -15.59 2.26 12.81
C GLY A 271 -17.02 2.58 12.37
N TYR A 272 -17.12 3.37 11.31
CA TYR A 272 -18.37 3.79 10.68
C TYR A 272 -18.82 2.88 9.52
N GLY A 273 -18.07 1.81 9.22
CA GLY A 273 -18.23 1.01 8.00
C GLY A 273 -17.77 1.78 6.75
N GLN A 274 -18.22 1.41 5.54
CA GLN A 274 -17.82 2.07 4.28
C GLN A 274 -18.16 3.53 4.35
N ILE A 275 -17.11 4.30 4.51
CA ILE A 275 -17.15 5.74 4.30
C ILE A 275 -16.96 6.09 2.81
N SER A 276 -16.46 5.15 1.99
CA SER A 276 -16.23 5.36 0.55
C SER A 276 -17.54 5.70 -0.17
N LYS A 277 -17.54 6.75 -1.00
CA LYS A 277 -18.70 7.20 -1.78
C LYS A 277 -19.92 7.55 -0.93
N GLY A 278 -19.73 8.07 0.29
CA GLY A 278 -20.83 8.55 1.14
C GLY A 278 -21.75 7.46 1.67
N LYS A 279 -21.35 6.19 1.58
CA LYS A 279 -22.18 5.04 1.98
C LYS A 279 -22.50 4.97 3.47
N SER A 280 -21.70 5.64 4.30
CA SER A 280 -21.99 5.83 5.73
C SER A 280 -22.61 7.21 5.92
N ILE A 281 -23.93 7.26 6.05
CA ILE A 281 -24.69 8.50 6.26
C ILE A 281 -24.24 9.18 7.55
N LYS A 282 -24.08 8.40 8.64
CA LYS A 282 -23.62 8.91 9.94
C LYS A 282 -22.25 9.57 9.84
N TYR A 283 -21.31 8.94 9.13
CA TYR A 283 -19.99 9.51 8.91
C TYR A 283 -20.06 10.78 8.06
N SER A 284 -20.78 10.72 6.93
CA SER A 284 -20.89 11.83 5.98
C SER A 284 -21.54 13.06 6.62
N ASN A 285 -22.56 12.88 7.47
CA ASN A 285 -23.19 13.98 8.19
C ASN A 285 -22.24 14.67 9.17
N LYS A 286 -21.33 13.91 9.80
CA LYS A 286 -20.42 14.44 10.82
C LYS A 286 -19.12 14.99 10.24
N TYR A 287 -18.47 14.23 9.36
CA TYR A 287 -17.14 14.54 8.84
C TYR A 287 -17.15 15.02 7.39
N GLY A 288 -18.26 14.86 6.66
CA GLY A 288 -18.44 15.27 5.27
C GLY A 288 -17.86 14.29 4.26
N LEU A 289 -16.53 14.17 4.25
CA LEU A 289 -15.78 13.41 3.26
C LEU A 289 -14.79 12.47 3.95
N MET A 290 -14.36 11.43 3.23
CA MET A 290 -13.40 10.46 3.77
C MET A 290 -11.98 11.03 3.89
N PRO A 291 -11.22 10.61 4.91
CA PRO A 291 -9.87 11.09 5.11
C PRO A 291 -8.96 10.48 4.05
N HIS A 292 -7.95 11.23 3.66
CA HIS A 292 -7.03 10.85 2.59
C HIS A 292 -5.75 10.21 3.12
N ASN A 293 -5.63 9.99 4.43
CA ASN A 293 -4.52 9.28 5.04
C ASN A 293 -4.92 7.83 5.35
N GLU A 294 -4.07 6.85 5.03
CA GLU A 294 -4.36 5.43 5.24
C GLU A 294 -4.77 5.12 6.69
N PHE A 295 -4.08 5.70 7.69
CA PHE A 295 -4.33 5.46 9.11
C PHE A 295 -5.68 5.99 9.54
N LEU A 296 -5.97 7.26 9.23
CA LEU A 296 -7.23 7.89 9.58
C LEU A 296 -8.41 7.24 8.84
N MET A 297 -8.19 6.79 7.60
CA MET A 297 -9.19 6.05 6.83
C MET A 297 -9.47 4.69 7.46
N ALA A 298 -8.43 3.94 7.84
CA ALA A 298 -8.59 2.67 8.52
C ALA A 298 -9.34 2.83 9.86
N ILE A 299 -9.04 3.88 10.63
CA ILE A 299 -9.75 4.20 11.87
C ILE A 299 -11.21 4.55 11.58
N ALA A 300 -11.46 5.44 10.61
CA ALA A 300 -12.82 5.84 10.29
C ALA A 300 -13.67 4.66 9.77
N GLU A 301 -13.09 3.75 8.98
CA GLU A 301 -13.80 2.62 8.37
C GLU A 301 -13.94 1.41 9.32
N TYR A 302 -12.86 1.04 10.01
CA TYR A 302 -12.77 -0.19 10.82
C TYR A 302 -12.62 0.04 12.32
N GLY A 303 -12.46 1.29 12.76
CA GLY A 303 -12.26 1.64 14.15
C GLY A 303 -10.80 1.58 14.58
N TYR A 304 -10.47 2.35 15.61
CA TYR A 304 -9.10 2.40 16.13
C TYR A 304 -8.67 1.09 16.80
N ILE A 305 -9.59 0.30 17.39
CA ILE A 305 -9.25 -0.98 18.03
C ILE A 305 -8.66 -1.94 16.99
N PHE A 306 -9.40 -2.16 15.90
CA PHE A 306 -8.97 -3.05 14.82
C PHE A 306 -7.74 -2.50 14.09
N THR A 307 -7.70 -1.19 13.84
CA THR A 307 -6.57 -0.55 13.16
C THR A 307 -5.27 -0.69 13.98
N CYS A 308 -5.32 -0.48 15.30
CA CYS A 308 -4.18 -0.68 16.18
C CYS A 308 -3.74 -2.15 16.21
N LEU A 309 -4.69 -3.09 16.21
CA LEU A 309 -4.38 -4.53 16.16
C LEU A 309 -3.70 -4.92 14.84
N CYS A 310 -4.20 -4.44 13.69
CA CYS A 310 -3.53 -4.58 12.40
C CYS A 310 -2.12 -3.99 12.44
N PHE A 311 -1.99 -2.76 12.94
CA PHE A 311 -0.73 -2.05 13.04
C PHE A 311 0.31 -2.84 13.84
N LEU A 312 -0.03 -3.33 15.03
CA LEU A 312 0.87 -4.09 15.89
C LEU A 312 1.40 -5.36 15.23
N PHE A 313 0.58 -6.03 14.43
CA PHE A 313 0.99 -7.26 13.77
C PHE A 313 1.78 -7.01 12.49
N ILE A 314 1.31 -6.09 11.64
CA ILE A 314 1.96 -5.75 10.38
C ILE A 314 3.31 -5.05 10.60
N ILE A 315 3.42 -4.17 11.59
CA ILE A 315 4.68 -3.47 11.89
C ILE A 315 5.79 -4.46 12.28
N SER A 316 5.44 -5.58 12.93
CA SER A 316 6.40 -6.64 13.27
C SER A 316 6.99 -7.31 12.02
N ILE A 317 6.26 -7.31 10.91
CA ILE A 317 6.70 -7.86 9.63
C ILE A 317 7.63 -6.86 8.94
N TYR A 318 7.20 -5.61 8.81
CA TYR A 318 8.02 -4.57 8.18
C TYR A 318 9.30 -4.26 8.95
N ASN A 319 9.32 -4.44 10.28
CA ASN A 319 10.52 -4.30 11.07
C ASN A 319 11.63 -5.28 10.65
N ASN A 320 11.28 -6.47 10.15
CA ASN A 320 12.27 -7.43 9.62
C ASN A 320 12.86 -6.97 8.29
N PHE A 321 12.20 -6.07 7.57
CA PHE A 321 12.68 -5.50 6.31
C PHE A 321 13.24 -4.10 6.48
N PHE A 322 13.19 -3.52 7.69
CA PHE A 322 13.66 -2.17 7.94
C PHE A 322 15.18 -2.16 8.11
N ASP A 323 15.88 -2.11 6.98
CA ASP A 323 17.33 -2.04 6.92
C ASP A 323 17.81 -0.99 5.92
N LYS A 324 19.13 -0.77 5.91
CA LYS A 324 19.80 0.15 5.00
C LYS A 324 19.59 -0.18 3.52
N LYS A 325 19.26 -1.44 3.20
CA LYS A 325 19.08 -1.91 1.82
C LYS A 325 17.67 -1.57 1.31
N ASN A 326 16.66 -1.78 2.15
CA ASN A 326 15.24 -1.67 1.84
C ASN A 326 14.66 -0.28 2.11
N ILE A 327 15.38 0.59 2.81
CA ILE A 327 14.92 1.97 3.04
C ILE A 327 14.56 2.71 1.74
N ILE A 328 15.26 2.41 0.64
CA ILE A 328 14.98 3.00 -0.68
C ILE A 328 13.60 2.61 -1.22
N ILE A 329 13.04 1.49 -0.78
CA ILE A 329 11.67 1.04 -1.13
C ILE A 329 10.68 1.53 -0.06
N ILE A 330 11.01 1.35 1.22
CA ILE A 330 10.09 1.64 2.34
C ILE A 330 9.76 3.14 2.42
N ALA A 331 10.73 4.03 2.28
CA ALA A 331 10.49 5.47 2.46
C ALA A 331 9.57 6.09 1.38
N PRO A 332 9.74 5.79 0.08
CA PRO A 332 8.74 6.19 -0.92
C PRO A 332 7.34 5.58 -0.69
N LEU A 333 7.23 4.36 -0.17
CA LEU A 333 5.93 3.76 0.16
C LEU A 333 5.27 4.47 1.36
N LEU A 334 6.06 4.89 2.36
CA LEU A 334 5.57 5.72 3.46
C LEU A 334 4.96 7.03 2.93
N LEU A 335 5.60 7.67 1.95
CA LEU A 335 5.08 8.88 1.31
C LEU A 335 3.65 8.66 0.75
N TYR A 336 3.42 7.54 0.07
CA TYR A 336 2.09 7.16 -0.42
C TYR A 336 1.08 6.91 0.70
N THR A 337 1.46 6.15 1.73
CA THR A 337 0.60 5.84 2.89
C THR A 337 0.18 7.09 3.67
N PHE A 338 1.05 8.09 3.78
CA PHE A 338 0.77 9.29 4.57
C PHE A 338 0.00 10.35 3.81
N ILE A 339 0.31 10.55 2.52
CA ILE A 339 -0.27 11.62 1.70
C ILE A 339 -1.55 11.16 0.99
N LEU A 340 -1.66 9.87 0.68
CA LEU A 340 -2.82 9.27 0.02
C LEU A 340 -3.43 8.14 0.83
N TRP A 341 -4.67 7.82 0.48
CA TRP A 341 -5.45 6.74 1.08
C TRP A 341 -5.05 5.35 0.59
N VAL A 342 -3.89 5.23 -0.07
CA VAL A 342 -3.43 3.97 -0.66
C VAL A 342 -2.92 3.07 0.45
N ARG A 343 -3.52 1.88 0.56
CA ARG A 343 -3.24 0.92 1.63
C ARG A 343 -1.98 0.12 1.37
N PHE A 344 -0.86 0.53 1.94
CA PHE A 344 0.42 -0.17 1.79
C PHE A 344 0.98 -0.75 3.09
N LEU A 345 0.73 -0.11 4.23
CA LEU A 345 1.56 -0.36 5.42
C LEU A 345 0.78 -0.68 6.71
N ILE A 346 -0.50 -0.33 6.81
CA ILE A 346 -1.22 -0.40 8.09
C ILE A 346 -2.18 -1.58 8.10
N VAL A 347 -3.04 -1.64 7.10
CA VAL A 347 -4.10 -2.64 6.99
C VAL A 347 -3.70 -3.67 5.94
N PRO A 348 -3.81 -4.99 6.24
CA PRO A 348 -3.54 -6.03 5.26
C PRO A 348 -4.26 -5.78 3.93
N SER A 349 -3.48 -5.75 2.85
CA SER A 349 -3.95 -5.50 1.49
C SER A 349 -3.18 -6.35 0.49
N PHE A 350 -3.73 -6.54 -0.72
CA PHE A 350 -3.02 -7.29 -1.77
C PHE A 350 -1.76 -6.54 -2.21
N GLU A 351 -1.78 -5.21 -2.13
CA GLU A 351 -0.66 -4.33 -2.43
C GLU A 351 0.48 -4.57 -1.43
N MET A 352 0.17 -4.69 -0.14
CA MET A 352 1.12 -5.05 0.91
C MET A 352 1.80 -6.39 0.63
N ILE A 353 1.02 -7.40 0.23
CA ILE A 353 1.53 -8.74 -0.16
C ILE A 353 2.55 -8.61 -1.30
N PHE A 354 2.28 -7.79 -2.31
CA PHE A 354 3.21 -7.54 -3.41
C PHE A 354 4.46 -6.74 -2.97
N ILE A 355 4.30 -5.74 -2.11
CA ILE A 355 5.42 -5.00 -1.52
C ILE A 355 6.36 -5.94 -0.74
N LEU A 356 5.82 -6.90 0.01
CA LEU A 356 6.65 -7.89 0.72
C LEU A 356 7.49 -8.74 -0.24
N TYR A 357 6.97 -9.10 -1.42
CA TYR A 357 7.78 -9.73 -2.48
C TYR A 357 8.91 -8.81 -2.96
N LEU A 358 8.62 -7.51 -3.21
CA LEU A 358 9.64 -6.55 -3.64
C LEU A 358 10.75 -6.36 -2.61
N LEU A 359 10.40 -6.23 -1.33
CA LEU A 359 11.36 -6.09 -0.23
C LEU A 359 12.26 -7.31 -0.13
N LYS A 360 11.69 -8.52 -0.19
CA LYS A 360 12.48 -9.76 -0.19
C LYS A 360 13.39 -9.88 -1.40
N PHE A 361 12.92 -9.54 -2.61
CA PHE A 361 13.78 -9.52 -3.80
C PHE A 361 14.99 -8.60 -3.64
N ASN A 362 14.80 -7.45 -2.99
CA ASN A 362 15.87 -6.49 -2.76
C ASN A 362 16.87 -6.95 -1.68
N SER A 363 16.39 -7.59 -0.61
CA SER A 363 17.26 -8.17 0.42
C SER A 363 18.21 -9.22 -0.15
N ILE A 364 17.69 -10.19 -0.90
CA ILE A 364 18.47 -11.32 -1.44
C ILE A 364 19.49 -10.86 -2.50
N ARG A 365 19.11 -9.92 -3.39
CA ARG A 365 20.00 -9.40 -4.45
C ARG A 365 21.32 -8.85 -3.90
N ASN A 366 21.31 -8.29 -2.70
CA ASN A 366 22.51 -7.69 -2.12
C ASN A 366 23.40 -8.71 -1.40
N GLU A 367 22.86 -9.84 -0.92
CA GLU A 367 23.68 -10.91 -0.33
C GLU A 367 24.59 -11.57 -1.38
N LYS A 368 24.09 -11.78 -2.59
CA LYS A 368 24.91 -12.28 -3.70
C LYS A 368 26.01 -11.29 -4.13
N ASN A 369 25.73 -9.98 -4.10
CA ASN A 369 26.75 -8.99 -4.43
C ASN A 369 27.80 -8.83 -3.32
N SER A 370 27.50 -9.19 -2.05
CA SER A 370 28.49 -9.18 -0.97
C SER A 370 29.39 -10.42 -0.95
N ILE A 371 28.95 -11.56 -1.49
CA ILE A 371 29.79 -12.78 -1.58
C ILE A 371 30.83 -12.67 -2.71
N PHE A 372 30.55 -11.89 -3.76
CA PHE A 372 31.53 -11.54 -4.81
C PHE A 372 32.22 -10.20 -4.56
N GLY A 373 32.06 -9.64 -3.35
CA GLY A 373 32.61 -8.35 -2.94
C GLY A 373 33.36 -8.49 -1.62
N SER A 374 34.35 -9.38 -1.60
CA SER A 374 35.43 -9.45 -0.62
C SER A 374 36.74 -9.68 -1.35
#